data_AF-A0A8H5LWA6-F1
#
_entry.id   AF-A0A8H5LWA6-F1
#
_cell.length_a   1.000
_cell.length_b   1.000
_cell.length_c   1.000
_cell.angle_alpha   90.00
_cell.angle_beta   90.00
_cell.angle_gamma   90.00
#
_symmetry.space_group_name_H-M   'P 1'
#
loop_
_entity.id
_entity.type
_entity.pdbx_description
1 polymer ?
#
loop_
_entity_poly.entity_id
_entity_poly.type
_entity_poly.pdbx_seq_one_letter_code
_entity_poly.pdbx_strand_id
1 'polypeptide(L)'
;MCPSLYLISGNSQSLSSFSYWLPLFLKHKYVALRFLNQAAYECTAPLDVTPKPDVITRIFVLFQGVSEDELEEWTCALGRVEEGVDQWQDIVGVDKIKMLDTSLFRVLEWGGTMEVK
;
A
#
# COMPACT_ATOMS: atom_id res chain seq x y z
N MET A 1 -9.84 13.84 -3.71
CA MET A 1 -8.54 13.14 -3.73
C MET A 1 -8.77 11.79 -4.38
N CYS A 2 -8.23 11.56 -5.58
CA CYS A 2 -8.44 10.30 -6.30
C CYS A 2 -7.70 9.14 -5.62
N PRO A 3 -8.38 8.02 -5.30
CA PRO A 3 -7.70 6.80 -4.90
C PRO A 3 -6.87 6.25 -6.06
N SER A 4 -5.74 5.62 -5.77
CA SER A 4 -4.97 4.91 -6.78
C SER A 4 -5.64 3.54 -7.05
N LEU A 5 -5.59 3.05 -8.29
CA LEU A 5 -6.02 1.69 -8.67
C LEU A 5 -4.78 1.04 -9.25
N TYR A 6 -4.38 -0.09 -8.67
CA TYR A 6 -3.26 -0.86 -9.18
C TYR A 6 -3.84 -2.18 -9.68
N LEU A 7 -3.77 -2.39 -10.98
CA LEU A 7 -4.11 -3.66 -11.63
C LEU A 7 -3.04 -4.70 -11.27
N ILE A 8 -3.30 -5.53 -10.26
CA ILE A 8 -2.48 -6.72 -10.03
C ILE A 8 -3.02 -7.83 -10.95
N SER A 9 -2.50 -7.93 -12.18
CA SER A 9 -2.67 -9.16 -12.96
C SER A 9 -1.80 -10.24 -12.33
N GLY A 10 -2.42 -11.20 -11.66
CA GLY A 10 -1.70 -12.23 -10.90
C GLY A 10 -0.81 -13.08 -11.80
N ASN A 11 0.50 -12.81 -11.79
CA ASN A 11 1.58 -13.75 -12.12
C ASN A 11 2.94 -13.12 -11.77
N SER A 12 3.46 -13.36 -10.55
CA SER A 12 4.91 -13.51 -10.29
C SER A 12 5.18 -13.84 -8.83
N GLN A 13 6.20 -14.66 -8.63
CA GLN A 13 6.52 -15.40 -7.41
C GLN A 13 7.26 -14.51 -6.38
N SER A 14 6.63 -14.23 -5.24
CA SER A 14 7.25 -14.10 -3.90
C SER A 14 6.17 -13.73 -2.87
N LEU A 15 5.28 -14.68 -2.56
CA LEU A 15 4.01 -14.40 -1.88
C LEU A 15 4.04 -14.54 -0.34
N SER A 16 5.17 -14.86 0.30
CA SER A 16 5.14 -15.21 1.74
C SER A 16 4.64 -14.06 2.63
N SER A 17 4.94 -12.80 2.32
CA SER A 17 4.47 -11.63 3.08
C SER A 17 3.08 -11.12 2.68
N PHE A 18 2.55 -11.53 1.51
CA PHE A 18 1.21 -11.13 1.03
C PHE A 18 0.13 -12.17 1.31
N SER A 19 0.51 -13.32 1.90
CA SER A 19 -0.35 -14.49 2.12
C SER A 19 -1.73 -14.18 2.72
N TYR A 20 -1.84 -13.13 3.53
CA TYR A 20 -3.10 -12.77 4.20
C TYR A 20 -4.09 -12.02 3.28
N TRP A 21 -3.63 -11.01 2.52
CA TRP A 21 -4.51 -10.23 1.63
C TRP A 21 -4.63 -10.83 0.23
N LEU A 22 -3.65 -11.63 -0.20
CA LEU A 22 -3.64 -12.22 -1.53
C LEU A 22 -4.94 -12.98 -1.86
N PRO A 23 -5.50 -13.83 -0.98
CA PRO A 23 -6.77 -14.50 -1.27
C PRO A 23 -7.94 -13.51 -1.45
N LEU A 24 -7.88 -12.32 -0.87
CA LEU A 24 -8.91 -11.27 -1.03
C LEU A 24 -8.73 -10.53 -2.35
N PHE A 25 -7.48 -10.23 -2.75
CA PHE A 25 -7.19 -9.65 -4.06
C PHE A 25 -7.64 -10.58 -5.19
N LEU A 26 -7.35 -11.87 -5.08
CA LEU A 26 -7.68 -12.88 -6.10
C LEU A 26 -9.18 -13.12 -6.29
N LYS A 27 -10.04 -12.65 -5.37
CA LYS A 27 -11.51 -12.73 -5.53
C LYS A 27 -12.06 -11.72 -6.53
N HIS A 28 -11.30 -10.67 -6.83
CA HIS A 28 -11.75 -9.57 -7.67
C HIS A 28 -10.90 -9.49 -8.93
N LYS A 29 -11.55 -9.25 -10.08
CA LYS A 29 -10.85 -9.03 -11.35
C LYS A 29 -10.08 -7.70 -11.35
N TYR A 30 -10.62 -6.70 -10.64
CA TYR A 30 -10.03 -5.38 -10.46
C TYR A 30 -9.98 -5.03 -8.97
N VAL A 31 -8.85 -4.49 -8.52
CA VAL A 31 -8.64 -4.08 -7.13
C VAL A 31 -8.11 -2.66 -7.10
N ALA A 32 -8.83 -1.77 -6.42
CA ALA A 32 -8.34 -0.44 -6.08
C ALA A 32 -7.40 -0.52 -4.88
N LEU A 33 -6.24 0.16 -4.92
CA LEU A 33 -5.35 0.26 -3.75
C LEU A 33 -5.02 1.71 -3.45
N ARG A 34 -5.28 2.11 -2.22
CA ARG A 34 -4.94 3.43 -1.72
C ARG A 34 -3.92 3.31 -0.61
N PHE A 35 -2.72 3.82 -0.88
CA PHE A 35 -1.69 4.00 0.14
C PHE A 35 -2.02 5.19 1.04
N LEU A 36 -1.87 5.00 2.35
CA LEU A 36 -2.02 6.08 3.32
C LEU A 36 -0.68 6.77 3.57
N ASN A 37 -0.74 8.09 3.71
CA ASN A 37 0.41 8.87 4.12
C ASN A 37 0.79 8.53 5.57
N GLN A 38 2.06 8.21 5.81
CA GLN A 38 2.56 7.76 7.11
C GLN A 38 2.32 8.81 8.19
N ALA A 39 2.58 10.09 7.92
CA ALA A 39 2.40 11.15 8.92
C ALA A 39 0.94 11.29 9.34
N ALA A 40 0.00 11.16 8.40
CA ALA A 40 -1.43 11.19 8.71
C ALA A 40 -1.86 9.98 9.56
N TYR A 41 -1.31 8.80 9.28
CA TYR A 41 -1.62 7.57 10.03
C TYR A 41 -1.04 7.61 11.45
N GLU A 42 0.22 8.06 11.59
CA GLU A 42 0.93 8.18 12.87
C GLU A 42 0.20 9.07 13.88
N CYS A 43 -0.45 10.16 13.42
CA CYS A 43 -1.26 11.00 14.29
C CYS A 43 -2.42 10.26 14.97
N THR A 44 -2.93 9.21 14.34
CA THR A 44 -4.12 8.48 14.81
C THR A 44 -3.79 7.14 15.46
N ALA A 45 -2.63 6.57 15.15
CA ALA A 45 -2.18 5.27 15.63
C ALA A 45 -0.69 5.33 15.99
N PRO A 46 -0.32 5.92 17.13
CA PRO A 46 1.10 6.05 17.51
C PRO A 46 1.75 4.68 17.68
N LEU A 47 2.98 4.54 17.19
CA LEU A 47 3.79 3.34 17.35
C LEU A 47 4.99 3.69 18.23
N ASP A 48 5.13 2.97 19.35
CA ASP A 48 6.25 3.11 20.26
C ASP A 48 7.06 1.81 20.28
N VAL A 49 8.35 1.91 19.96
CA VAL A 49 9.26 0.76 19.85
C VAL A 49 10.50 1.04 20.69
N THR A 50 10.85 0.06 21.54
CA THR A 50 12.05 0.09 22.38
C THR A 50 12.92 -1.13 22.08
N PRO A 51 14.22 -0.97 21.78
CA PRO A 51 14.97 0.29 21.69
C PRO A 51 14.48 1.19 20.54
N LYS A 52 14.78 2.50 20.63
CA LYS A 52 14.29 3.46 19.63
C LYS A 52 14.91 3.15 18.25
N PRO A 53 14.10 2.94 17.21
CA PRO A 53 14.61 2.71 15.86
C PRO A 53 15.15 4.00 15.23
N ASP A 54 16.14 3.84 14.35
CA ASP A 54 16.72 4.94 13.57
C ASP A 54 15.79 5.38 12.43
N VAL A 55 14.99 4.43 11.91
CA VAL A 55 13.96 4.68 10.90
C VAL A 55 12.77 3.74 11.10
N ILE A 56 11.58 4.33 11.02
CA ILE A 56 10.30 3.62 10.98
C ILE A 56 9.66 3.90 9.63
N THR A 57 9.33 2.82 8.91
CA THR A 57 8.55 2.87 7.68
C THR A 57 7.22 2.18 7.94
N ARG A 58 6.11 2.88 7.73
CA ARG A 58 4.76 2.35 7.96
C ARG A 58 3.96 2.42 6.68
N ILE A 59 3.67 1.25 6.12
CA ILE A 59 2.94 1.14 4.86
C ILE A 59 1.57 0.56 5.18
N PHE A 60 0.55 1.40 5.02
CA PHE A 60 -0.84 0.99 5.20
C PHE A 60 -1.60 1.15 3.89
N VAL A 61 -2.21 0.06 3.44
CA VAL A 61 -2.96 0.03 2.18
C VAL A 61 -4.44 -0.25 2.43
N LEU A 62 -5.30 0.64 1.93
CA LEU A 62 -6.72 0.37 1.80
C LEU A 62 -6.95 -0.26 0.44
N PHE A 63 -7.82 -1.25 0.37
CA PHE A 63 -8.15 -1.86 -0.90
C PHE A 63 -9.62 -2.21 -1.03
N GLN A 64 -10.11 -2.14 -2.27
CA GLN A 64 -11.48 -2.46 -2.59
C GLN A 64 -11.54 -3.26 -3.88
N GLY A 65 -12.39 -4.30 -3.90
CA GLY A 65 -12.78 -4.94 -5.15
C GLY A 65 -13.63 -3.99 -6.00
N VAL A 66 -13.36 -3.96 -7.30
CA VAL A 66 -14.11 -3.17 -8.28
C VAL A 66 -14.67 -4.13 -9.34
N SER A 67 -15.96 -4.03 -9.64
CA SER A 67 -16.59 -4.78 -10.73
C SER A 67 -16.32 -4.11 -12.08
N GLU A 68 -16.52 -4.83 -13.18
CA GLU A 68 -16.36 -4.27 -14.54
C GLU A 68 -17.28 -3.07 -14.78
N ASP A 69 -18.52 -3.15 -14.29
CA ASP A 69 -19.53 -2.10 -14.46
C ASP A 69 -19.17 -0.81 -13.70
N GLU A 70 -18.37 -0.91 -12.63
CA GLU A 70 -17.95 0.24 -11.83
C GLU A 70 -16.69 0.92 -12.39
N LEU A 71 -15.98 0.32 -13.36
CA LEU A 71 -14.69 0.83 -13.84
C LEU A 71 -14.73 2.27 -14.36
N GLU A 72 -15.85 2.66 -14.97
CA GLU A 72 -16.04 4.03 -15.49
C GLU A 72 -16.05 5.08 -14.38
N GLU A 73 -16.37 4.71 -13.14
CA GLU A 73 -16.30 5.61 -11.98
C GLU A 73 -14.86 5.80 -11.46
N TRP A 74 -13.94 4.93 -11.87
CA TRP A 74 -12.53 4.91 -11.43
C TRP A 74 -11.56 5.43 -12.51
N THR A 75 -12.01 6.34 -13.40
CA THR A 75 -11.19 6.91 -14.50
C THR A 75 -9.83 7.46 -14.05
N CYS A 76 -9.81 8.21 -12.95
CA CYS A 76 -8.60 8.71 -12.31
C CYS A 76 -7.56 7.63 -12.00
N ALA A 77 -8.06 6.45 -11.64
CA ALA A 77 -7.31 5.34 -11.13
C ALA A 77 -6.81 4.46 -12.29
N LEU A 78 -7.61 4.35 -13.36
CA LEU A 78 -7.22 3.75 -14.64
C LEU A 78 -6.03 4.49 -15.28
N GLY A 79 -5.99 5.82 -15.21
CA GLY A 79 -4.87 6.61 -15.74
C GLY A 79 -3.52 6.33 -15.06
N ARG A 80 -3.54 5.83 -13.83
CA ARG A 80 -2.34 5.53 -13.03
C ARG A 80 -1.79 4.13 -13.23
N VAL A 81 -2.48 3.28 -13.98
CA VAL A 81 -2.01 1.93 -14.29
C VAL A 81 -0.66 1.98 -15.02
N GLU A 82 -0.47 2.97 -15.88
CA GLU A 82 0.77 3.17 -16.64
C GLU A 82 1.89 3.83 -15.82
N GLU A 83 1.56 4.42 -14.67
CA GLU A 83 2.49 5.23 -13.87
C GLU A 83 3.43 4.39 -12.98
N GLY A 84 3.26 3.07 -12.97
CA GLY A 84 4.12 2.14 -12.25
C GLY A 84 3.87 2.10 -10.74
N VAL A 85 4.36 1.04 -10.09
CA VAL A 85 4.08 0.80 -8.66
C VAL A 85 4.94 1.67 -7.74
N ASP A 86 6.11 2.12 -8.18
CA ASP A 86 7.12 2.76 -7.32
C ASP A 86 6.67 4.10 -6.69
N GLN A 87 5.63 4.73 -7.23
CA GLN A 87 5.07 5.97 -6.71
C GLN A 87 4.51 5.84 -5.28
N TRP A 88 4.22 4.62 -4.80
CA TRP A 88 3.69 4.42 -3.44
C TRP A 88 4.60 5.05 -2.39
N GLN A 89 5.92 5.06 -2.62
CA GLN A 89 6.91 5.60 -1.68
C GLN A 89 6.69 7.09 -1.42
N ASP A 90 6.35 7.84 -2.47
CA ASP A 90 6.11 9.28 -2.39
C ASP A 90 4.74 9.58 -1.75
N ILE A 91 3.75 8.72 -1.99
CA ILE A 91 2.41 8.83 -1.36
C ILE A 91 2.51 8.58 0.16
N VAL A 92 3.19 7.50 0.55
CA VAL A 92 3.41 7.15 1.96
C VAL A 92 4.31 8.19 2.63
N GLY A 93 5.26 8.75 1.89
CA GLY A 93 6.22 9.74 2.40
C GLY A 93 7.40 9.10 3.13
N VAL A 94 7.93 8.00 2.59
CA VAL A 94 9.03 7.26 3.22
C VAL A 94 10.37 7.98 3.06
N ASP A 95 11.23 7.90 4.08
CA ASP A 95 12.63 8.33 3.97
C ASP A 95 13.42 7.29 3.17
N LYS A 96 13.46 7.46 1.84
CA LYS A 96 14.10 6.52 0.90
C LYS A 96 15.59 6.28 1.22
N ILE A 97 16.29 7.29 1.74
CA ILE A 97 17.72 7.21 2.04
C ILE A 97 17.93 6.30 3.25
N LYS A 98 17.26 6.60 4.36
CA LYS A 98 17.40 5.79 5.60
C LYS A 98 16.80 4.40 5.47
N MET A 99 15.75 4.24 4.66
CA MET A 99 15.15 2.94 4.42
C MET A 99 16.16 1.95 3.80
N LEU A 100 17.02 2.43 2.90
CA LEU A 100 18.00 1.60 2.20
C LEU A 100 19.31 1.40 2.99
N ASP A 101 19.59 2.23 3.99
CA ASP A 101 20.80 2.15 4.81
C ASP A 101 20.79 0.90 5.72
N THR A 102 21.67 -0.05 5.42
CA THR A 102 21.76 -1.33 6.14
C THR A 102 22.47 -1.24 7.48
N SER A 103 23.08 -0.10 7.81
CA SER A 103 23.73 0.12 9.10
C SER A 103 22.76 0.54 10.21
N LEU A 104 21.54 0.95 9.85
CA LEU A 104 20.54 1.47 10.78
C LEU A 104 19.68 0.35 11.38
N PHE A 105 19.19 0.57 12.60
CA PHE A 105 18.13 -0.22 13.19
C PHE A 105 16.77 0.22 12.65
N ARG A 106 16.13 -0.64 11.85
CA ARG A 106 14.93 -0.31 11.05
C ARG A 106 13.72 -1.08 11.54
N VAL A 107 12.58 -0.41 11.55
CA VAL A 107 11.26 -1.03 11.78
C VAL A 107 10.39 -0.82 10.57
N LEU A 108 9.86 -1.91 10.02
CA LEU A 108 8.84 -1.89 8.98
C LEU A 108 7.52 -2.38 9.58
N GLU A 109 6.53 -1.51 9.62
CA GLU A 109 5.14 -1.92 9.82
C GLU A 109 4.47 -1.97 8.45
N TRP A 110 3.86 -3.11 8.15
CA TRP A 110 3.05 -3.27 6.95
C TRP A 110 1.66 -3.76 7.35
N GLY A 111 0.63 -3.02 6.91
CA GLY A 111 -0.76 -3.32 7.21
C GLY A 111 -1.67 -3.04 6.02
N GLY A 112 -2.88 -3.60 6.07
CA GLY A 112 -3.89 -3.30 5.08
C GLY A 112 -5.26 -3.78 5.51
N THR A 113 -6.28 -3.05 5.07
CA THR A 113 -7.68 -3.40 5.34
C THR A 113 -8.50 -3.29 4.07
N MET A 114 -9.46 -4.20 3.95
CA MET A 114 -10.45 -4.14 2.89
C MET A 114 -11.49 -3.08 3.25
N GLU A 115 -11.75 -2.17 2.32
CA GLU A 115 -12.91 -1.28 2.42
C GLU A 115 -14.16 -2.11 2.09
N VAL A 116 -15.06 -2.22 3.06
CA VAL A 116 -16.38 -2.85 2.88
C VAL A 116 -17.35 -1.73 2.55
N LYS A 117 -18.02 -1.82 1.39
CA LYS A 117 -19.15 -0.95 1.03
C LYS A 117 -20.33 -1.18 1.98
#